data_AF-A0A966TC76-F1
#
_entry.id   AF-A0A966TC76-F1
#
_cell.length_a   1.000
_cell.length_b   1.000
_cell.length_c   1.000
_cell.angle_alpha   90.00
_cell.angle_beta   90.00
_cell.angle_gamma   90.00
#
_symmetry.space_group_name_H-M   'P 1'
#
loop_
_entity.id
_entity.type
_entity.pdbx_description
1 polymer ?
#
loop_
_entity_poly.entity_id
_entity_poly.type
_entity_poly.pdbx_seq_one_letter_code
_entity_poly.pdbx_strand_id
1 'polypeptide(L)'
;MSTAGGWVSNKGDLLAELKSHVEVKTQLTDYKFASAVEQNALVYDCEKLAPVIATRDGRREVMAELGRALLSGPGILAFKK
;
A
#
# COMPACT_ATOMS: atom_id res chain seq x y z
N MET A 1 -35.56 19.30 -27.51
CA MET A 1 -35.53 18.03 -26.74
C MET A 1 -34.09 17.78 -26.31
N SER A 2 -33.71 18.22 -25.11
CA SER A 2 -32.36 18.05 -24.59
C SER A 2 -32.24 16.67 -23.96
N THR A 3 -31.46 15.78 -24.56
CA THR A 3 -31.03 14.53 -23.92
C THR A 3 -30.15 14.90 -22.74
N ALA A 4 -30.63 14.60 -21.53
CA ALA A 4 -29.84 14.69 -20.32
C ALA A 4 -28.65 13.72 -20.45
N GLY A 5 -27.48 14.24 -20.82
CA GLY A 5 -26.22 13.51 -20.72
C GLY A 5 -25.99 13.22 -19.25
N GLY A 6 -26.29 12.00 -18.83
CA GLY A 6 -26.02 11.54 -17.48
C GLY A 6 -24.55 11.79 -17.13
N TRP A 7 -24.31 12.15 -15.87
CA TRP A 7 -22.98 12.51 -15.33
C TRP A 7 -21.92 11.39 -15.45
N VAL A 8 -22.30 10.21 -15.94
CA VAL A 8 -21.43 9.06 -16.16
C VAL A 8 -21.47 8.71 -17.65
N SER A 9 -20.34 8.88 -18.34
CA SER A 9 -20.16 8.38 -19.70
C SER A 9 -19.29 7.13 -19.65
N ASN A 10 -19.78 6.02 -20.21
CA ASN A 10 -19.05 4.74 -20.27
C ASN A 10 -17.99 4.76 -21.40
N LYS A 11 -17.22 5.84 -21.50
CA LYS A 11 -16.16 6.06 -22.49
C LYS A 11 -14.81 5.74 -21.84
N GLY A 12 -14.56 4.47 -21.58
CA GLY A 12 -13.31 3.96 -21.05
C GLY A 12 -13.40 2.46 -20.88
N ASP A 13 -12.31 1.73 -21.16
CA ASP A 13 -12.24 0.31 -20.80
C ASP A 13 -11.92 0.20 -19.30
N LEU A 14 -12.94 0.43 -18.48
CA LEU A 14 -12.86 0.39 -17.02
C LEU A 14 -12.32 -0.96 -16.51
N LEU A 15 -12.49 -2.04 -17.28
CA LEU A 15 -11.97 -3.37 -16.93
C LEU A 15 -10.46 -3.44 -17.14
N ALA A 16 -9.93 -2.90 -18.24
CA ALA A 16 -8.50 -2.82 -18.47
C ALA A 16 -7.80 -1.90 -17.45
N GLU A 17 -8.41 -0.77 -17.11
CA GLU A 17 -7.90 0.13 -16.07
C GLU A 17 -7.95 -0.50 -14.68
N LEU A 18 -9.06 -1.16 -14.33
CA LEU A 18 -9.15 -1.89 -13.07
C LEU A 18 -8.09 -3.00 -13.01
N LYS A 19 -7.93 -3.76 -14.09
CA LYS A 19 -6.92 -4.82 -14.21
C LYS A 19 -5.52 -4.29 -13.95
N SER A 20 -5.14 -3.17 -14.57
CA SER A 20 -3.81 -2.59 -14.36
C SER A 20 -3.57 -2.16 -12.91
N HIS A 21 -4.61 -1.73 -12.19
CA HIS A 21 -4.50 -1.34 -10.78
C HIS A 21 -4.45 -2.54 -9.82
N VAL A 22 -5.17 -3.63 -10.11
CA VAL A 22 -5.19 -4.83 -9.25
C VAL A 22 -4.03 -5.79 -9.50
N GLU A 23 -3.39 -5.73 -10.68
CA GLU A 23 -2.23 -6.57 -11.01
C GLU A 23 -0.91 -6.09 -10.38
N VAL A 24 -0.89 -4.89 -9.78
CA VAL A 24 0.30 -4.36 -9.10
C VAL A 24 0.64 -5.23 -7.89
N LYS A 25 1.79 -5.91 -7.97
CA LYS A 25 2.29 -6.74 -6.88
C LYS A 25 3.18 -5.93 -5.96
N THR A 26 2.94 -6.06 -4.66
CA THR A 26 3.83 -5.48 -3.64
C THR A 26 5.05 -6.37 -3.52
N GLN A 27 6.25 -5.80 -3.72
CA GLN A 27 7.50 -6.52 -3.54
C GLN A 27 8.07 -6.24 -2.16
N LEU A 28 8.46 -7.28 -1.44
CA LEU A 28 9.05 -7.16 -0.11
C LEU A 28 10.36 -6.34 -0.14
N THR A 29 11.12 -6.41 -1.24
CA THR A 29 12.38 -5.69 -1.43
C THR A 29 12.24 -4.18 -1.39
N ASP A 30 11.04 -3.66 -1.61
CA ASP A 30 10.75 -2.22 -1.61
C ASP A 30 10.56 -1.66 -0.18
N TYR A 31 10.47 -2.55 0.82
CA TYR A 31 10.16 -2.22 2.22
C TYR A 31 11.20 -2.86 3.16
N LYS A 32 12.06 -2.02 3.73
CA LYS A 32 13.23 -2.45 4.52
C LYS A 32 12.83 -3.08 5.86
N PHE A 33 11.71 -2.65 6.43
CA PHE A 33 11.27 -3.09 7.76
C PHE A 33 10.15 -4.13 7.72
N ALA A 34 9.58 -4.38 6.55
CA ALA A 34 8.61 -5.45 6.36
C ALA A 34 9.28 -6.82 6.52
N SER A 35 8.60 -7.72 7.22
CA SER A 35 9.03 -9.09 7.46
C SER A 35 8.54 -10.04 6.36
N ALA A 36 7.35 -9.78 5.82
CA ALA A 36 6.76 -10.55 4.74
C ALA A 36 5.76 -9.71 3.92
N VAL A 37 5.44 -10.18 2.72
CA VAL A 37 4.26 -9.75 1.97
C VAL A 37 3.32 -10.94 1.87
N GLU A 38 2.12 -10.81 2.44
CA GLU A 38 1.07 -11.82 2.38
C GLU A 38 -0.16 -11.23 1.68
N GLN A 39 -0.59 -11.80 0.57
CA GLN A 39 -1.74 -11.31 -0.20
C GLN A 39 -1.65 -9.81 -0.57
N ASN A 40 -0.46 -9.33 -0.94
CA ASN A 40 -0.12 -7.92 -1.15
C ASN A 40 -0.20 -7.01 0.09
N ALA A 41 -0.47 -7.54 1.28
CA ALA A 41 -0.34 -6.80 2.54
C ALA A 41 1.09 -6.91 3.08
N LEU A 42 1.63 -5.78 3.56
CA LEU A 42 2.92 -5.76 4.23
C LEU A 42 2.76 -6.19 5.68
N VAL A 43 3.50 -7.23 6.06
CA VAL A 43 3.51 -7.75 7.43
C VAL A 43 4.76 -7.27 8.14
N TYR A 44 4.57 -6.58 9.26
CA TYR A 44 5.60 -6.05 10.12
C TYR A 44 5.68 -6.86 11.41
N ASP A 45 6.88 -7.29 11.77
CA ASP A 45 7.14 -8.06 12.98
C ASP A 45 7.46 -7.11 14.14
N CYS A 46 6.58 -7.06 15.14
CA CYS A 46 6.68 -6.15 16.27
C CYS A 46 7.93 -6.38 17.12
N GLU A 47 8.39 -7.62 17.28
CA GLU A 47 9.57 -7.95 18.08
C GLU A 47 10.84 -7.42 17.39
N LYS A 48 10.91 -7.53 16.05
CA LYS A 48 12.02 -6.98 15.27
C LYS A 48 11.97 -5.46 15.15
N LEU A 49 10.78 -4.87 15.15
CA LEU A 49 10.58 -3.42 15.05
C LEU A 49 10.83 -2.68 16.35
N ALA A 50 10.51 -3.28 17.50
CA ALA A 50 10.68 -2.68 18.82
C ALA A 50 12.07 -2.06 19.06
N PRO A 51 13.20 -2.74 18.79
CA PRO A 51 14.52 -2.13 18.97
C PRO A 51 14.83 -1.01 17.96
N VAL A 52 14.26 -1.07 16.75
CA VAL A 52 14.49 -0.07 15.69
C VAL A 52 13.80 1.26 16.04
N ILE A 53 12.54 1.20 16.49
CA ILE A 53 11.74 2.39 16.83
C ILE A 53 12.11 3.01 18.18
N ALA A 54 12.94 2.34 18.98
CA ALA A 54 13.49 2.87 20.22
C ALA A 54 14.40 4.09 19.97
N THR A 55 15.03 4.15 18.81
CA THR A 55 15.82 5.31 18.39
C THR A 55 14.95 6.35 17.67
N ARG A 56 15.32 7.64 17.76
CA ARG A 56 14.60 8.71 17.06
C ARG A 56 14.67 8.54 15.54
N ASP A 57 15.83 8.17 15.03
CA ASP A 57 16.06 8.04 13.59
C ASP A 57 15.37 6.78 13.03
N GLY A 58 15.48 5.65 13.72
CA GLY A 58 14.78 4.43 13.33
C GLY A 58 13.26 4.59 13.36
N ARG A 59 12.70 5.30 14.36
CA ARG A 59 11.27 5.64 14.37
C ARG A 59 10.87 6.50 13.17
N ARG A 60 11.70 7.47 12.77
CA ARG A 60 11.42 8.31 11.60
C ARG A 60 11.47 7.51 10.30
N GLU A 61 12.46 6.62 10.15
CA GLU A 61 12.56 5.75 8.97
C GLU A 61 11.36 4.82 8.84
N VAL A 62 10.98 4.15 9.94
CA VAL A 62 9.81 3.27 9.98
C VAL A 62 8.54 4.06 9.67
N MET A 63 8.34 5.23 10.26
CA MET A 63 7.17 6.06 9.97
C MET A 63 7.11 6.52 8.51
N ALA A 64 8.25 6.86 7.90
CA ALA A 64 8.32 7.21 6.50
C ALA A 64 7.97 6.03 5.59
N GLU A 65 8.39 4.81 5.94
CA GLU A 65 8.03 3.60 5.22
C GLU A 65 6.53 3.28 5.34
N LEU A 66 5.97 3.29 6.54
CA LEU A 66 4.53 3.06 6.77
C LEU A 66 3.67 4.10 6.04
N GLY A 67 4.09 5.37 6.06
CA GLY A 67 3.41 6.44 5.34
C GLY A 67 3.41 6.22 3.83
N ARG A 68 4.55 5.84 3.24
CA ARG A 68 4.64 5.51 1.80
C ARG A 68 3.79 4.30 1.44
N ALA A 69 3.80 3.27 2.27
CA ALA A 69 3.00 2.06 2.06
C ALA A 69 1.50 2.34 2.05
N LEU A 70 1.02 3.27 2.89
CA LEU A 70 -0.39 3.67 2.95
C LEU A 70 -0.79 4.63 1.83
N LEU A 71 0.09 5.57 1.46
CA LEU A 71 -0.24 6.63 0.50
C LEU A 71 -0.10 6.18 -0.96
N SER A 72 0.96 5.43 -1.25
CA SER A 72 1.37 5.08 -2.62
C SER A 72 1.63 3.59 -2.82
N GLY A 73 1.63 2.80 -1.74
CA GLY A 73 1.86 1.37 -1.76
C GLY A 73 0.54 0.58 -1.65
N PRO A 74 0.55 -0.61 -1.01
CA PRO A 74 -0.61 -1.49 -0.95
C PRO A 74 -1.79 -0.95 -0.13
N GLY A 75 -1.61 0.12 0.65
CA GLY A 75 -2.68 0.69 1.48
C GLY A 75 -3.05 -0.14 2.73
N ILE A 76 -2.46 -1.32 2.90
CA ILE A 76 -2.73 -2.24 4.01
C ILE A 76 -1.43 -2.64 4.70
N LEU A 77 -1.45 -2.57 6.02
CA LEU A 77 -0.35 -2.93 6.90
C LEU A 77 -0.86 -3.91 7.96
N ALA A 78 -0.14 -5.00 8.17
CA ALA A 78 -0.41 -5.96 9.23
C ALA A 78 0.75 -5.94 10.23
N PHE A 79 0.42 -5.96 11.52
CA PHE A 79 1.40 -6.07 12.58
C PHE A 79 1.27 -7.45 13.23
N LYS A 80 2.31 -8.25 13.11
CA LYS A 80 2.43 -9.55 13.76
C LYS A 80 3.10 -9.34 15.10
N LYS A 81 2.46 -9.85 16.15
CA LYS A 81 3.04 -9.91 17.48
C LYS A 81 4.13 -10.98 17.54
#